data_AF-A0A9E5WHF4-F1
#
_entry.id   AF-A0A9E5WHF4-F1
#
_cell.length_a   1.000
_cell.length_b   1.000
_cell.length_c   1.000
_cell.angle_alpha   90.00
_cell.angle_beta   90.00
_cell.angle_gamma   90.00
#
_symmetry.space_group_name_H-M   'P 1'
#
loop_
_entity.id
_entity.type
_entity.pdbx_description
1 polymer ?
#
loop_
_entity_poly.entity_id
_entity_poly.type
_entity_poly.pdbx_seq_one_letter_code
_entity_poly.pdbx_strand_id
1 'polypeptide(L)'
;MDDVIDKFTALRLKNCALNLVDVIDQGIQKNLSALQTIDRLLEIELACREKARVALRFKQSKLGEKTTIDQFDFSHHKSRKREKNRILNLIDLGFVQNKKDIIMIGNPGTGNYVKSLVM
;
A
#
# COMPACT_ATOMS: atom_id res chain seq x y z
N MET A 1 18.58 23.78 -14.74
CA MET A 1 17.70 22.71 -14.23
C MET A 1 18.51 21.61 -13.57
N ASP A 2 19.67 21.26 -14.13
CA ASP A 2 20.54 20.20 -13.60
C ASP A 2 20.97 20.42 -12.14
N ASP A 3 21.36 21.64 -11.75
CA ASP A 3 21.68 21.96 -10.34
C ASP A 3 20.52 21.66 -9.35
N VAL A 4 19.27 21.85 -9.79
CA VAL A 4 18.10 21.54 -8.96
C VAL A 4 17.87 20.04 -8.87
N ILE A 5 18.09 19.31 -9.97
CA ILE A 5 18.02 17.84 -10.02
C ILE A 5 19.10 17.22 -9.11
N ASP A 6 20.31 17.79 -9.12
CA ASP A 6 21.41 17.36 -8.26
C ASP A 6 21.08 17.57 -6.78
N LYS A 7 20.47 18.71 -6.43
CA LYS A 7 19.97 18.97 -5.07
C LYS A 7 18.90 17.97 -4.64
N PHE A 8 17.93 17.66 -5.50
CA PHE A 8 16.92 16.64 -5.19
C PHE A 8 17.55 15.27 -4.99
N THR A 9 18.54 14.92 -5.80
CA THR A 9 19.27 13.64 -5.68
C THR A 9 20.06 13.57 -4.37
N ALA A 10 20.75 14.65 -3.99
CA ALA A 10 21.47 14.74 -2.71
C ALA A 10 20.53 14.59 -1.50
N LEU A 11 19.31 15.12 -1.59
CA LEU A 11 18.26 14.99 -0.57
C LEU A 11 17.52 13.65 -0.62
N ARG A 12 17.91 12.72 -1.51
CA ARG A 12 17.25 11.42 -1.74
C ARG A 12 15.79 11.54 -2.20
N LEU A 13 15.44 12.62 -2.89
CA LEU A 13 14.12 12.87 -3.49
C LEU A 13 14.14 12.44 -4.96
N LYS A 14 14.30 11.13 -5.18
CA LYS A 14 14.54 10.56 -6.51
C LYS A 14 13.38 10.83 -7.48
N ASN A 15 12.13 10.70 -7.04
CA ASN A 15 11.00 10.89 -7.94
C ASN A 15 10.75 12.37 -8.23
N CYS A 16 11.08 13.27 -7.29
CA CYS A 16 11.12 14.70 -7.59
C CYS A 16 12.11 15.01 -8.71
N ALA A 17 13.34 14.50 -8.61
CA ALA A 17 14.38 14.70 -9.63
C ALA A 17 13.94 14.19 -11.02
N LEU A 18 13.32 13.01 -11.07
CA LEU A 18 12.86 12.39 -12.32
C LEU A 18 11.68 13.12 -12.96
N ASN A 19 10.75 13.65 -12.16
CA ASN A 19 9.51 14.25 -12.67
C ASN A 19 9.56 15.80 -12.71
N LEU A 20 10.71 16.41 -12.41
CA LEU A 20 10.82 17.87 -12.27
C LEU A 20 10.40 18.61 -13.55
N VAL A 21 10.91 18.18 -14.70
CA VAL A 21 10.64 18.81 -16.00
C VAL A 21 9.16 18.71 -16.33
N ASP A 22 8.61 17.50 -16.28
CA ASP A 22 7.20 17.23 -16.58
C ASP A 22 6.25 18.03 -15.67
N VAL A 23 6.56 18.15 -14.37
CA VAL A 23 5.72 18.87 -13.41
C VAL A 23 5.80 20.38 -13.62
N ILE A 24 6.97 20.92 -14.00
CA ILE A 24 7.11 22.33 -14.35
C ILE A 24 6.33 22.64 -15.64
N ASP A 25 6.45 21.80 -16.67
CA ASP A 25 5.73 21.98 -17.94
C ASP A 25 4.21 21.91 -17.72
N GLN A 26 3.74 20.97 -16.90
CA GLN A 26 2.34 20.90 -16.48
C GLN A 26 1.91 22.14 -15.68
N GLY A 27 2.80 22.66 -14.83
CA GLY A 27 2.55 23.89 -14.07
C GLY A 27 2.36 25.09 -14.99
N ILE A 28 3.18 25.23 -16.03
CA ILE A 28 3.04 26.27 -17.05
C ILE A 28 1.73 26.10 -17.82
N GLN A 29 1.43 24.90 -18.31
CA GLN A 29 0.23 24.62 -19.09
C GLN A 29 -1.08 24.87 -18.31
N LYS A 30 -1.08 24.57 -17.01
CA LYS A 30 -2.25 24.69 -16.13
C LYS A 30 -2.29 25.99 -15.34
N ASN A 31 -1.36 26.93 -15.58
CA ASN A 31 -1.18 28.15 -14.80
C ASN A 31 -1.14 27.89 -13.28
N LEU A 32 -0.44 26.83 -12.85
CA LEU A 32 -0.24 26.56 -11.44
C LEU A 32 0.70 27.58 -10.82
N SER A 33 0.36 28.03 -9.62
CA SER A 33 1.28 28.83 -8.80
C SER A 33 2.53 28.02 -8.42
N ALA A 34 3.63 28.69 -8.11
CA ALA A 34 4.88 28.04 -7.70
C ALA A 34 4.66 27.08 -6.52
N LEU A 35 3.82 27.45 -5.55
CA LEU A 35 3.51 26.61 -4.40
C LEU A 35 2.77 25.33 -4.81
N GLN A 36 1.79 25.42 -5.72
CA GLN A 36 1.06 24.26 -6.23
C GLN A 36 1.95 23.31 -7.03
N THR A 37 2.90 23.85 -7.81
CA THR A 37 3.87 23.04 -8.55
C THR A 37 4.81 22.28 -7.61
N ILE A 38 5.28 22.93 -6.53
CA ILE A 38 6.10 22.28 -5.50
C ILE A 38 5.31 21.21 -4.77
N ASP A 39 4.09 21.53 -4.34
CA ASP A 39 3.20 20.59 -3.63
C ASP A 39 2.97 19.34 -4.47
N ARG A 40 2.66 19.52 -5.77
CA ARG A 40 2.48 18.42 -6.71
C ARG A 40 3.71 17.53 -6.83
N LEU A 41 4.91 18.12 -6.86
CA LEU A 41 6.16 17.37 -6.93
C LEU A 41 6.38 16.53 -5.66
N LEU A 42 6.06 17.09 -4.49
CA LEU A 42 6.15 16.40 -3.20
C LEU A 42 5.10 15.28 -3.07
N GLU A 43 3.88 15.47 -3.55
CA GLU A 43 2.85 14.44 -3.60
C GLU A 43 3.33 13.20 -4.39
N ILE A 44 3.97 13.42 -5.54
CA ILE A 44 4.52 12.34 -6.37
C ILE A 44 5.55 11.54 -5.59
N GLU A 45 6.47 12.21 -4.90
CA GLU A 45 7.49 11.55 -4.08
C GLU A 45 6.89 10.76 -2.93
N LEU A 46 5.91 11.33 -2.21
CA LEU A 46 5.22 10.66 -1.11
C LEU A 46 4.50 9.39 -1.60
N ALA A 47 3.74 9.50 -2.68
CA ALA A 47 3.01 8.37 -3.26
C ALA A 47 3.95 7.26 -3.75
N CYS A 48 5.06 7.61 -4.39
CA CYS A 48 6.06 6.63 -4.83
C CYS A 48 6.74 5.94 -3.64
N ARG A 49 7.09 6.68 -2.58
CA ARG A 49 7.67 6.11 -1.34
C ARG A 49 6.71 5.16 -0.65
N GLU A 50 5.44 5.52 -0.59
CA GLU A 50 4.41 4.65 -0.02
C GLU A 50 4.28 3.34 -0.80
N LYS A 51 4.14 3.42 -2.13
CA LYS A 51 4.09 2.25 -3.01
C LYS A 51 5.32 1.35 -2.85
N ALA A 52 6.52 1.95 -2.82
CA ALA A 52 7.77 1.21 -2.64
C ALA A 52 7.82 0.52 -1.26
N ARG A 53 7.37 1.19 -0.20
CA ARG A 53 7.31 0.63 1.16
C ARG A 53 6.37 -0.56 1.23
N VAL A 54 5.19 -0.46 0.63
CA VAL A 54 4.21 -1.55 0.55
C VAL A 54 4.79 -2.73 -0.24
N ALA A 55 5.37 -2.48 -1.41
CA ALA A 55 5.99 -3.52 -2.23
C ALA A 55 7.15 -4.23 -1.52
N LEU A 56 7.99 -3.48 -0.80
CA LEU A 56 9.10 -4.03 -0.03
C LEU A 56 8.59 -4.95 1.09
N ARG A 57 7.62 -4.48 1.88
CA ARG A 57 7.04 -5.27 2.98
C ARG A 57 6.38 -6.54 2.47
N PHE A 58 5.67 -6.47 1.34
CA PHE A 58 5.09 -7.64 0.69
C PHE A 58 6.17 -8.63 0.22
N LYS A 59 7.25 -8.15 -0.40
CA LYS A 59 8.37 -9.02 -0.79
C LYS A 59 9.03 -9.69 0.42
N GLN A 60 9.12 -8.97 1.54
CA GLN A 60 9.71 -9.48 2.79
C GLN A 60 8.83 -10.50 3.51
N SER A 61 7.50 -10.43 3.37
CA SER A 61 6.59 -11.37 4.02
C SER A 61 6.63 -12.79 3.42
N LYS A 62 7.29 -12.98 2.27
CA LYS A 62 7.36 -14.25 1.53
C LYS A 62 5.98 -14.84 1.22
N LEU A 63 4.97 -13.97 1.11
CA LEU A 63 3.63 -14.31 0.63
C LEU A 63 3.72 -14.75 -0.83
N GLY A 64 3.31 -16.00 -1.11
CA GLY A 64 3.43 -16.62 -2.44
C GLY A 64 2.51 -16.02 -3.50
N GLU A 65 1.27 -15.67 -3.13
CA GLU A 65 0.31 -15.00 -4.01
C GLU A 65 -0.32 -13.79 -3.31
N LYS A 66 -0.62 -12.73 -4.09
CA LYS A 66 -1.52 -11.66 -3.67
C LYS A 66 -2.96 -12.14 -3.78
N THR A 67 -3.37 -13.09 -2.94
CA THR A 67 -4.80 -13.41 -2.82
C THR A 67 -5.47 -12.23 -2.14
N THR A 68 -6.17 -11.40 -2.91
CA THR A 68 -7.03 -10.35 -2.33
C THR A 68 -8.32 -10.98 -1.81
N ILE A 69 -9.01 -10.27 -0.93
CA ILE A 69 -10.32 -10.75 -0.45
C ILE A 69 -11.31 -10.98 -1.58
N ASP A 70 -11.25 -10.16 -2.63
CA ASP A 70 -12.13 -10.28 -3.80
C ASP A 70 -11.91 -11.60 -4.56
N GLN A 71 -10.69 -12.12 -4.52
CA GLN A 71 -10.31 -13.41 -5.11
C GLN A 71 -10.56 -14.58 -4.17
N PHE A 72 -10.93 -14.34 -2.90
CA PHE A 72 -11.16 -15.39 -1.93
C PHE A 72 -12.51 -16.08 -2.16
N ASP A 73 -12.48 -17.34 -2.59
CA ASP A 73 -13.69 -18.13 -2.76
C ASP A 73 -14.30 -18.55 -1.40
N PHE A 74 -15.25 -17.74 -0.95
CA PHE A 74 -16.10 -18.03 0.21
C PHE A 74 -17.04 -19.22 -0.03
N SER A 75 -17.31 -19.57 -1.28
CA SER A 75 -18.26 -20.61 -1.63
C SER A 75 -17.70 -22.03 -1.54
N HIS A 76 -16.38 -22.16 -1.57
CA HIS A 76 -15.62 -23.41 -1.53
C HIS A 76 -15.98 -24.36 -0.37
N HIS A 77 -16.34 -23.85 0.81
CA HIS A 77 -16.69 -24.70 1.96
C HIS A 77 -17.73 -24.03 2.87
N LYS A 78 -18.62 -24.84 3.47
CA LYS A 78 -19.72 -24.34 4.35
C LYS A 78 -19.21 -23.48 5.51
N SER A 79 -18.05 -23.80 6.08
CA SER A 79 -17.44 -22.99 7.14
C SER A 79 -17.03 -21.59 6.66
N ARG A 80 -16.51 -21.44 5.44
CA ARG A 80 -16.11 -20.13 4.90
C ARG A 80 -17.33 -19.24 4.68
N LYS A 81 -18.43 -19.80 4.16
CA LYS A 81 -19.70 -19.08 4.02
C LYS A 81 -20.22 -18.58 5.38
N ARG A 82 -20.19 -19.43 6.41
CA ARG A 82 -20.66 -19.09 7.76
C ARG A 82 -19.81 -18.00 8.42
N GLU A 83 -18.49 -18.06 8.28
CA GLU A 83 -17.58 -17.09 8.89
C GLU A 83 -17.31 -15.85 8.02
N LYS A 84 -17.96 -15.71 6.86
CA LYS A 84 -17.72 -14.62 5.89
C LYS A 84 -17.73 -13.23 6.55
N ASN A 85 -18.78 -12.91 7.31
CA ASN A 85 -18.91 -11.60 7.95
C ASN A 85 -17.80 -11.34 8.97
N ARG A 86 -17.38 -12.38 9.72
CA ARG A 86 -16.27 -12.26 10.66
C ARG A 86 -14.96 -12.00 9.92
N ILE A 87 -14.70 -12.72 8.82
CA ILE A 87 -13.51 -12.51 7.98
C ILE A 87 -13.50 -11.11 7.34
N LEU A 88 -14.65 -10.60 6.90
CA LEU A 88 -14.72 -9.25 6.33
C LEU A 88 -14.46 -8.16 7.38
N ASN A 89 -15.01 -8.31 8.60
CA ASN A 89 -14.75 -7.36 9.69
C ASN A 89 -13.27 -7.27 10.09
N LEU A 90 -12.49 -8.32 9.81
CA LEU A 90 -11.05 -8.34 10.06
C LEU A 90 -10.27 -7.45 9.08
N ILE A 91 -10.80 -7.22 7.88
CA ILE A 91 -10.16 -6.44 6.81
C ILE A 91 -10.18 -4.95 7.12
N ASP A 92 -11.24 -4.48 7.78
CA ASP A 92 -11.38 -3.07 8.15
C ASP A 92 -10.41 -2.65 9.26
N LEU A 93 -9.58 -3.58 9.78
CA LEU A 93 -8.61 -3.37 10.85
C LEU A 93 -9.20 -2.75 12.13
N GLY A 94 -10.52 -2.81 12.30
CA GLY A 94 -11.22 -2.21 13.45
C GLY A 94 -10.78 -2.80 14.79
N PHE A 95 -10.28 -4.04 14.80
CA PHE A 95 -9.71 -4.65 16.00
C PHE A 95 -8.45 -3.92 16.49
N VAL A 96 -7.63 -3.34 15.59
CA VAL A 96 -6.44 -2.55 15.95
C VAL A 96 -6.87 -1.28 16.68
N GLN A 97 -7.86 -0.56 16.12
CA GLN A 97 -8.40 0.66 16.72
C GLN A 97 -9.00 0.39 18.10
N ASN A 98 -9.70 -0.75 18.24
CA ASN A 98 -10.33 -1.16 19.48
C ASN A 98 -9.40 -1.90 20.45
N LYS A 99 -8.10 -2.03 20.12
CA LYS A 99 -7.09 -2.77 20.91
C LYS A 99 -7.57 -4.19 21.30
N LYS A 100 -8.19 -4.90 20.35
CA LYS A 100 -8.69 -6.26 20.53
C LYS A 100 -7.72 -7.27 19.95
N ASP A 101 -7.51 -8.36 20.68
CA ASP A 101 -6.71 -9.49 20.22
C ASP A 101 -7.52 -10.42 19.31
N ILE A 102 -6.82 -11.05 18.36
CA ILE A 102 -7.41 -12.02 17.43
C ILE A 102 -6.83 -13.39 17.69
N ILE A 103 -7.72 -14.34 17.97
CA ILE A 103 -7.36 -15.74 18.17
C ILE A 103 -7.92 -16.55 17.02
N MET A 104 -7.04 -17.20 16.25
CA MET A 104 -7.40 -18.12 15.17
C MET A 104 -7.26 -19.57 15.63
N ILE A 105 -8.36 -20.33 15.66
CA ILE A 105 -8.40 -21.72 16.13
C ILE A 105 -8.86 -22.64 15.00
N GLY A 106 -8.20 -23.80 14.85
CA GLY A 106 -8.59 -24.85 13.92
C GLY A 106 -7.61 -26.02 13.91
N ASN A 107 -8.03 -27.14 13.31
CA ASN A 107 -7.24 -28.37 13.27
C ASN A 107 -5.91 -28.17 12.52
N PRO A 108 -4.84 -28.91 12.86
CA PRO A 108 -3.59 -28.88 12.12
C PRO A 108 -3.82 -29.16 10.63
N GLY A 109 -3.09 -28.46 9.75
CA GLY A 109 -3.25 -28.57 8.29
C GLY A 109 -4.37 -27.73 7.66
N THR A 110 -5.18 -26.99 8.45
CA THR A 110 -6.25 -26.12 7.92
C THR A 110 -5.79 -24.71 7.51
N GLY A 111 -4.48 -24.48 7.49
CA GLY A 111 -3.88 -23.21 7.09
C GLY A 111 -4.07 -22.08 8.09
N ASN A 112 -4.31 -22.35 9.39
CA ASN A 112 -4.37 -21.28 10.40
C ASN A 112 -3.12 -20.38 10.39
N TYR A 113 -1.95 -20.96 10.15
CA TYR A 113 -0.68 -20.24 10.00
C TYR A 113 -0.57 -19.45 8.68
N VAL A 114 -1.36 -19.81 7.65
CA VAL A 114 -1.43 -19.09 6.36
C VAL A 114 -2.49 -17.99 6.41
N LYS A 115 -3.54 -18.15 7.22
CA LYS A 115 -4.59 -17.15 7.44
C LYS A 115 -4.11 -15.94 8.25
N SER A 116 -3.12 -16.10 9.13
CA SER A 116 -2.43 -14.95 9.76
C SER A 116 -1.61 -14.14 8.75
N LEU A 117 -1.36 -14.68 7.56
CA LEU A 117 -0.56 -14.07 6.50
C LEU A 117 -1.42 -13.21 5.54
N VAL A 118 -2.75 -13.38 5.57
CA VAL A 118 -3.73 -12.60 4.78
C VAL A 118 -4.15 -11.30 5.51
N MET A 119 -3.81 -11.20 6.79
CA MET A 119 -4.06 -10.06 7.66
C MET A 119 -2.85 -9.15 7.74
#